data_AF-A0A323TF54-F1
#
_entry.id   AF-A0A323TF54-F1
#
_cell.length_a   1.000
_cell.length_b   1.000
_cell.length_c   1.000
_cell.angle_alpha   90.00
_cell.angle_beta   90.00
_cell.angle_gamma   90.00
#
_symmetry.space_group_name_H-M   'P 1'
#
loop_
_entity.id
_entity.type
_entity.pdbx_description
1 polymer ?
#
loop_
_entity_poly.entity_id
_entity_poly.type
_entity_poly.pdbx_seq_one_letter_code
_entity_poly.pdbx_strand_id
1 'polypeptide(L)'
;MMQEFQGCASYDLQTPTSYCEALSELLEEHWPLREQMNALKESAMKIKRQKSHSAGEIDGLYQLMRRFKVEIDLHSSKEEDVLFEMMVKHIGRQGGPIAVMEEEHSRAKQHIGYFFEKYGMDKGHPVEKAIELAQHVLVVYQTLTEHFMKEEQILFPMAEKLLSKEEKETLKDQFLQIKISMI
;
A
#
# COMPACT_ATOMS: atom_id res chain seq x y z
N MET A 1 3.67 42.38 13.68
CA MET A 1 4.63 41.27 13.81
C MET A 1 3.88 40.01 13.41
N MET A 2 3.78 39.75 12.10
CA MET A 2 3.21 38.51 11.57
C MET A 2 4.39 37.61 11.25
N GLN A 3 4.40 36.43 11.88
CA GLN A 3 5.42 35.41 11.65
C GLN A 3 5.29 34.87 10.22
N GLU A 4 6.41 34.87 9.53
CA GLU A 4 6.59 34.26 8.21
C GLU A 4 6.42 32.74 8.34
N PHE A 5 5.48 32.18 7.57
CA PHE A 5 5.32 30.73 7.43
C PHE A 5 6.41 30.26 6.47
N GLN A 6 7.48 29.70 7.03
CA GLN A 6 8.70 29.35 6.33
C GLN A 6 8.57 27.98 5.66
N GLY A 7 8.56 27.97 4.32
CA GLY A 7 9.18 26.95 3.48
C GLY A 7 8.39 25.67 3.17
N CYS A 8 7.52 25.71 2.16
CA CYS A 8 7.36 24.52 1.30
C CYS A 8 8.67 24.38 0.51
N ALA A 9 9.55 23.47 0.93
CA ALA A 9 10.73 23.12 0.15
C ALA A 9 10.28 22.63 -1.23
N SER A 10 10.52 23.43 -2.27
CA SER A 10 10.35 23.02 -3.65
C SER A 10 11.48 22.05 -3.99
N TYR A 11 11.30 20.78 -3.64
CA TYR A 11 12.18 19.72 -4.12
C TYR A 11 12.05 19.71 -5.65
N ASP A 12 13.17 19.84 -6.36
CA ASP A 12 13.19 19.66 -7.80
C ASP A 12 12.92 18.17 -8.08
N LEU A 13 11.65 17.82 -8.35
CA LEU A 13 11.14 16.46 -8.49
C LEU A 13 11.42 15.86 -9.87
N GLN A 14 12.49 16.25 -10.55
CA GLN A 14 12.89 15.54 -11.77
C GLN A 14 13.08 14.05 -11.47
N THR A 15 12.32 13.20 -12.16
CA THR A 15 12.33 11.76 -11.98
C THR A 15 13.73 11.21 -12.31
N PRO A 16 14.38 10.44 -11.42
CA PRO A 16 15.67 9.83 -11.71
C PRO A 16 15.60 8.93 -12.95
N THR A 17 16.71 8.86 -13.70
CA THR A 17 16.82 7.96 -14.86
C THR A 17 16.99 6.49 -14.46
N SER A 18 17.38 6.24 -13.21
CA SER A 18 17.57 4.92 -12.62
C SER A 18 17.45 5.02 -11.10
N TYR A 19 16.99 3.95 -10.47
CA TYR A 19 16.95 3.79 -9.03
C TYR A 19 18.06 2.86 -8.55
N CYS A 20 18.41 2.94 -7.25
CA CYS A 20 19.17 1.89 -6.61
C CYS A 20 18.39 0.57 -6.61
N GLU A 21 19.08 -0.55 -6.36
CA GLU A 21 18.48 -1.88 -6.45
C GLU A 21 17.26 -2.05 -5.52
N ALA A 22 17.35 -1.57 -4.28
CA ALA A 22 16.25 -1.66 -3.32
C ALA A 22 15.01 -0.86 -3.74
N LEU A 23 15.17 0.37 -4.24
CA LEU A 23 14.05 1.17 -4.73
C LEU A 23 13.49 0.61 -6.05
N SER A 24 14.33 -0.02 -6.87
CA SER A 24 13.89 -0.73 -8.08
C SER A 24 13.04 -1.95 -7.73
N GLU A 25 13.43 -2.69 -6.68
CA GLU A 25 12.66 -3.83 -6.16
C GLU A 25 11.24 -3.43 -5.73
N LEU A 26 11.09 -2.37 -4.92
CA LEU A 26 9.75 -1.86 -4.54
C LEU A 26 8.92 -1.46 -5.75
N LEU A 27 9.54 -0.75 -6.71
CA LEU A 27 8.87 -0.32 -7.93
C LEU A 27 8.40 -1.53 -8.78
N GLU A 28 9.22 -2.58 -8.86
CA GLU A 28 8.88 -3.80 -9.60
C GLU A 28 7.76 -4.60 -8.92
N GLU A 29 7.68 -4.59 -7.59
CA GLU A 29 6.60 -5.21 -6.82
C GLU A 29 5.23 -4.58 -7.09
N HIS A 30 5.17 -3.31 -7.49
CA HIS A 30 3.90 -2.65 -7.80
C HIS A 30 3.15 -3.32 -8.95
N TRP A 31 3.85 -3.89 -9.93
CA TRP A 31 3.20 -4.52 -11.08
C TRP A 31 2.29 -5.69 -10.69
N PRO A 32 2.79 -6.78 -10.05
CA PRO A 32 1.94 -7.88 -9.63
C PRO A 32 0.91 -7.46 -8.56
N LEU A 33 1.21 -6.48 -7.71
CA LEU A 33 0.24 -5.94 -6.75
C LEU A 33 -0.93 -5.24 -7.45
N ARG A 34 -0.66 -4.44 -8.49
CA ARG A 34 -1.70 -3.79 -9.30
C ARG A 34 -2.58 -4.81 -10.04
N GLU A 35 -2.02 -5.92 -10.52
CA GLU A 35 -2.81 -7.00 -11.13
C GLU A 35 -3.78 -7.61 -10.11
N GLN A 36 -3.31 -7.89 -8.89
CA GLN A 36 -4.16 -8.41 -7.81
C GLN A 36 -5.23 -7.40 -7.37
N MET A 37 -4.88 -6.12 -7.27
CA MET A 37 -5.81 -5.02 -6.98
C MET A 37 -6.91 -4.91 -8.03
N ASN A 38 -6.57 -5.06 -9.32
CA ASN A 38 -7.56 -5.03 -10.39
C ASN A 38 -8.51 -6.23 -10.32
N ALA A 39 -8.01 -7.45 -10.09
CA ALA A 39 -8.84 -8.63 -9.90
C ALA A 39 -9.80 -8.48 -8.70
N LEU A 40 -9.32 -7.93 -7.59
CA LEU A 40 -10.11 -7.58 -6.42
C LEU A 40 -11.23 -6.59 -6.75
N LYS A 41 -10.89 -5.48 -7.42
CA LYS A 41 -11.85 -4.47 -7.85
C LYS A 41 -12.92 -5.05 -8.77
N GLU A 42 -12.54 -5.84 -9.77
CA GLU A 42 -13.48 -6.44 -10.71
C GLU A 42 -14.48 -7.35 -9.99
N SER A 43 -13.99 -8.21 -9.10
CA SER A 43 -14.83 -9.08 -8.27
C SER A 43 -15.77 -8.26 -7.37
N ALA A 44 -15.26 -7.24 -6.67
CA ALA A 44 -16.06 -6.36 -5.83
C ALA A 44 -17.12 -5.57 -6.62
N MET A 45 -16.77 -5.06 -7.81
CA MET A 45 -17.72 -4.37 -8.68
C MET A 45 -18.81 -5.30 -9.21
N LYS A 46 -18.48 -6.55 -9.52
CA LYS A 46 -19.46 -7.57 -9.91
C LYS A 46 -20.46 -7.79 -8.78
N ILE A 47 -19.99 -7.97 -7.54
CA ILE A 47 -20.85 -8.10 -6.36
C ILE A 47 -21.73 -6.86 -6.16
N LYS A 48 -21.20 -5.64 -6.29
CA LYS A 48 -22.05 -4.45 -6.13
C LYS A 48 -23.17 -4.30 -7.17
N ARG A 49 -23.06 -4.94 -8.34
CA ARG A 49 -24.00 -4.77 -9.47
C ARG A 49 -25.12 -5.81 -9.51
N GLN A 50 -24.91 -7.00 -8.94
CA GLN A 50 -25.92 -8.05 -9.00
C GLN A 50 -26.94 -7.91 -7.86
N LYS A 51 -28.14 -8.47 -8.06
CA LYS A 51 -29.21 -8.50 -7.04
C LYS A 51 -29.07 -9.67 -6.06
N SER A 52 -28.23 -10.65 -6.38
CA SER A 52 -27.92 -11.82 -5.56
C SER A 52 -26.53 -12.35 -5.92
N HIS A 53 -25.92 -13.10 -4.99
CA HIS A 53 -24.59 -13.68 -5.13
C HIS A 53 -24.61 -15.13 -4.63
N SER A 54 -23.81 -15.97 -5.27
CA SER A 54 -23.51 -17.30 -4.75
C SER A 54 -22.46 -17.24 -3.65
N ALA A 55 -22.47 -18.21 -2.72
CA ALA A 55 -21.40 -18.34 -1.72
C ALA A 55 -20.01 -18.42 -2.38
N GLY A 56 -19.90 -19.14 -3.50
CA GLY A 56 -18.65 -19.27 -4.25
C GLY A 56 -18.10 -17.96 -4.82
N GLU A 57 -18.95 -16.98 -5.17
CA GLU A 57 -18.48 -15.65 -5.59
C GLU A 57 -17.85 -14.88 -4.44
N ILE A 58 -18.41 -15.02 -3.24
CA ILE A 58 -17.96 -14.33 -2.03
C ILE A 58 -16.70 -15.00 -1.48
N ASP A 59 -16.67 -16.33 -1.45
CA ASP A 59 -15.47 -17.12 -1.15
C ASP A 59 -14.35 -16.78 -2.12
N GLY A 60 -14.67 -16.60 -3.41
CA GLY A 60 -13.72 -16.17 -4.43
C GLY A 60 -13.10 -14.81 -4.12
N LEU A 61 -13.91 -13.83 -3.73
CA LEU A 61 -13.43 -12.51 -3.29
C LEU A 61 -12.53 -12.62 -2.05
N TYR A 62 -12.91 -13.46 -1.09
CA TYR A 62 -12.09 -13.73 0.09
C TYR A 62 -10.73 -14.32 -0.27
N GLN A 63 -10.68 -15.32 -1.16
CA GLN A 63 -9.41 -15.92 -1.58
C GLN A 63 -8.51 -14.93 -2.32
N LEU A 64 -9.08 -14.02 -3.10
CA LEU A 64 -8.33 -12.92 -3.73
C LEU A 64 -7.73 -12.00 -2.66
N MET A 65 -8.53 -11.56 -1.69
CA MET A 65 -8.05 -10.66 -0.62
C MET A 65 -6.99 -11.34 0.24
N ARG A 66 -7.14 -12.64 0.54
CA ARG A 66 -6.17 -13.43 1.30
C ARG A 66 -4.81 -13.49 0.62
N ARG A 67 -4.77 -13.76 -0.69
CA ARG A 67 -3.51 -13.75 -1.45
C ARG A 67 -2.90 -12.36 -1.51
N PHE A 68 -3.72 -11.36 -1.83
CA PHE A 68 -3.29 -9.97 -1.89
C PHE A 68 -2.68 -9.49 -0.57
N LYS A 69 -3.31 -9.82 0.56
CA LYS A 69 -2.85 -9.45 1.89
C LYS A 69 -1.40 -9.90 2.16
N VAL A 70 -1.03 -11.11 1.75
CA VAL A 70 0.33 -11.63 1.99
C VAL A 70 1.37 -10.78 1.26
N GLU A 71 1.12 -10.47 -0.02
CA GLU A 71 2.06 -9.72 -0.85
C GLU A 71 2.11 -8.23 -0.44
N ILE A 72 0.96 -7.60 -0.19
CA ILE A 72 0.94 -6.18 0.21
C ILE A 72 1.52 -5.97 1.61
N ASP A 73 1.32 -6.90 2.56
CA ASP A 73 1.95 -6.79 3.88
C ASP A 73 3.47 -6.87 3.77
N LEU A 74 4.00 -7.73 2.90
CA LEU A 74 5.44 -7.86 2.68
C LEU A 74 6.04 -6.57 2.11
N HIS A 75 5.40 -6.04 1.07
CA HIS A 75 5.78 -4.78 0.44
C HIS A 75 5.76 -3.63 1.46
N SER A 76 4.62 -3.42 2.14
CA SER A 76 4.49 -2.37 3.15
C SER A 76 5.45 -2.54 4.33
N SER A 77 5.91 -3.75 4.65
CA SER A 77 6.91 -3.96 5.71
C SER A 77 8.30 -3.46 5.28
N LYS A 78 8.70 -3.68 4.03
CA LYS A 78 9.95 -3.10 3.48
C LYS A 78 9.92 -1.58 3.51
N GLU A 79 8.75 -1.01 3.29
CA GLU A 79 8.58 0.43 3.33
C GLU A 79 8.58 0.97 4.75
N GLU A 80 7.70 0.46 5.62
CA GLU A 80 7.53 0.98 6.98
C GLU A 80 8.75 0.70 7.86
N ASP A 81 9.24 -0.54 7.91
CA ASP A 81 10.26 -0.95 8.86
C ASP A 81 11.67 -0.52 8.44
N VAL A 82 11.87 -0.17 7.16
CA VAL A 82 13.19 0.07 6.59
C VAL A 82 13.26 1.40 5.84
N LEU A 83 12.52 1.57 4.73
CA LEU A 83 12.63 2.78 3.90
C LEU A 83 12.18 4.03 4.67
N PHE A 84 11.02 4.00 5.31
CA PHE A 84 10.45 5.14 6.02
C PHE A 84 11.30 5.48 7.24
N GLU A 85 11.73 4.50 8.02
CA GLU A 85 12.67 4.71 9.14
C GLU A 85 13.97 5.38 8.71
N MET A 86 14.50 5.01 7.54
CA MET A 86 15.69 5.66 7.00
C MET A 86 15.40 7.09 6.55
N MET A 87 14.32 7.30 5.82
CA MET A 87 13.90 8.61 5.30
C MET A 87 13.55 9.61 6.41
N VAL A 88 12.97 9.16 7.52
CA VAL A 88 12.65 10.00 8.69
C VAL A 88 13.89 10.73 9.22
N LYS A 89 15.09 10.18 9.08
CA LYS A 89 16.34 10.83 9.49
C LYS A 89 16.68 12.07 8.66
N HIS A 90 16.16 12.14 7.42
CA HIS A 90 16.43 13.20 6.45
C HIS A 90 15.31 14.24 6.39
N ILE A 91 14.04 13.81 6.45
CA ILE A 91 12.88 14.68 6.22
C ILE A 91 11.95 14.79 7.44
N GLY A 92 12.26 14.11 8.53
CA GLY A 92 11.39 14.04 9.71
C GLY A 92 10.15 13.17 9.50
N ARG A 93 9.47 12.83 10.60
CA ARG A 93 8.26 11.99 10.55
C ARG A 93 6.97 12.79 10.42
N GLN A 94 6.89 13.97 11.05
CA GLN A 94 5.64 14.71 11.21
C GLN A 94 5.44 15.75 10.10
N GLY A 95 4.21 15.85 9.58
CA GLY A 95 3.80 16.94 8.66
C GLY A 95 4.39 16.88 7.25
N GLY A 96 5.05 15.78 6.88
CA GLY A 96 5.68 15.57 5.58
C GLY A 96 5.16 14.32 4.85
N PRO A 97 5.80 13.94 3.73
CA PRO A 97 5.39 12.79 2.91
C PRO A 97 5.22 11.50 3.72
N ILE A 98 6.15 11.19 4.64
CA ILE A 98 6.10 9.95 5.44
C ILE A 98 4.81 9.84 6.26
N ALA A 99 4.34 10.93 6.89
CA ALA A 99 3.10 10.90 7.66
C ALA A 99 1.88 10.53 6.81
N VAL A 100 1.84 11.02 5.56
CA VAL A 100 0.76 10.70 4.61
C VAL A 100 0.84 9.23 4.20
N MET A 101 2.04 8.73 3.92
CA MET A 101 2.25 7.32 3.56
C MET A 101 1.81 6.38 4.69
N GLU A 102 2.23 6.64 5.92
CA GLU A 102 1.84 5.86 7.10
C GLU A 102 0.32 5.89 7.34
N GLU A 103 -0.34 7.03 7.15
CA GLU A 103 -1.80 7.14 7.26
C GLU A 103 -2.52 6.26 6.21
N GLU A 104 -2.03 6.27 4.97
CA GLU A 104 -2.61 5.48 3.88
C GLU A 104 -2.40 3.98 4.07
N HIS A 105 -1.22 3.57 4.53
CA HIS A 105 -0.97 2.18 4.97
C HIS A 105 -1.93 1.77 6.09
N SER A 106 -2.06 2.59 7.13
CA SER A 106 -2.99 2.33 8.24
C SER A 106 -4.43 2.17 7.74
N ARG A 107 -4.88 3.06 6.85
CA ARG A 107 -6.22 2.99 6.24
C ARG A 107 -6.42 1.72 5.42
N ALA A 108 -5.45 1.35 4.58
CA ALA A 108 -5.52 0.12 3.79
C ALA A 108 -5.58 -1.11 4.70
N LYS A 109 -4.67 -1.23 5.67
CA LYS A 109 -4.63 -2.33 6.65
C LYS A 109 -5.93 -2.43 7.45
N GLN A 110 -6.50 -1.31 7.87
CA GLN A 110 -7.78 -1.27 8.59
C GLN A 110 -8.93 -1.82 7.75
N HIS A 111 -9.05 -1.41 6.49
CA HIS A 111 -10.11 -1.91 5.60
C HIS A 111 -9.92 -3.39 5.23
N ILE A 112 -8.68 -3.85 5.06
CA ILE A 112 -8.36 -5.27 4.91
C ILE A 112 -8.79 -6.05 6.17
N GLY A 113 -8.49 -5.54 7.36
CA GLY A 113 -8.91 -6.13 8.64
C GLY A 113 -10.43 -6.24 8.75
N TYR A 114 -11.16 -5.17 8.45
CA TYR A 114 -12.62 -5.17 8.46
C TYR A 114 -13.20 -6.17 7.45
N PHE A 115 -12.61 -6.28 6.26
CA PHE A 115 -13.02 -7.30 5.29
C PHE A 115 -12.96 -8.72 5.90
N PHE A 116 -11.84 -9.08 6.54
CA PHE A 116 -11.67 -10.41 7.14
C PHE A 116 -12.59 -10.64 8.34
N GLU A 117 -12.75 -9.64 9.21
CA GLU A 117 -13.66 -9.71 10.35
C GLU A 117 -15.10 -9.97 9.90
N LYS A 118 -15.59 -9.19 8.93
CA LYS A 118 -16.97 -9.30 8.44
C LYS A 118 -17.22 -10.60 7.70
N TYR A 119 -16.23 -11.11 6.96
CA TYR A 119 -16.36 -12.41 6.30
C TYR A 119 -16.49 -13.56 7.33
N GLY A 120 -15.75 -13.51 8.44
CA GLY A 120 -15.72 -14.58 9.45
C GLY A 120 -17.00 -14.71 10.29
N MET A 121 -17.89 -13.72 10.30
CA MET A 121 -19.06 -13.69 11.18
C MET A 121 -20.32 -14.39 10.64
N ASP A 122 -20.45 -14.62 9.32
CA ASP A 122 -21.72 -15.07 8.74
C ASP A 122 -21.59 -16.26 7.78
N LYS A 123 -22.30 -17.35 8.06
CA LYS A 123 -22.27 -18.61 7.28
C LYS A 123 -23.17 -18.63 6.05
N GLY A 124 -23.89 -17.54 5.75
CA GLY A 124 -24.89 -17.49 4.66
C GLY A 124 -24.74 -16.31 3.70
N HIS A 125 -23.78 -15.42 3.94
CA HIS A 125 -23.48 -14.22 3.14
C HIS A 125 -24.70 -13.53 2.50
N PRO A 126 -25.59 -12.90 3.30
CA PRO A 126 -26.70 -12.12 2.75
C PRO A 126 -26.18 -10.99 1.84
N VAL A 127 -27.02 -10.54 0.90
CA VAL A 127 -26.63 -9.60 -0.17
C VAL A 127 -26.04 -8.30 0.39
N GLU A 128 -26.61 -7.77 1.46
CA GLU A 128 -26.14 -6.56 2.14
C GLU A 128 -24.72 -6.72 2.66
N LYS A 129 -24.38 -7.91 3.17
CA LYS A 129 -23.03 -8.25 3.66
C LYS A 129 -22.04 -8.44 2.53
N ALA A 130 -22.46 -9.05 1.42
CA ALA A 130 -21.63 -9.15 0.23
C ALA A 130 -21.24 -7.76 -0.29
N ILE A 131 -22.19 -6.82 -0.28
CA ILE A 131 -21.96 -5.42 -0.66
C ILE A 131 -21.01 -4.73 0.33
N GLU A 132 -21.16 -4.94 1.63
CA GLU A 132 -20.24 -4.42 2.66
C GLU A 132 -18.80 -4.90 2.43
N LEU A 133 -18.59 -6.19 2.19
CA LEU A 133 -17.28 -6.75 1.84
C LEU A 133 -16.69 -6.09 0.59
N ALA A 134 -17.50 -5.96 -0.47
CA ALA A 134 -17.07 -5.30 -1.70
C ALA A 134 -16.72 -3.82 -1.50
N GLN A 135 -17.39 -3.12 -0.58
CA GLN A 135 -17.05 -1.73 -0.26
C GLN A 135 -15.67 -1.60 0.37
N HIS A 136 -15.31 -2.48 1.33
CA HIS A 136 -13.96 -2.47 1.90
C HIS A 136 -12.88 -2.68 0.84
N VAL A 137 -13.10 -3.63 -0.08
CA VAL A 137 -12.17 -3.90 -1.19
C VAL A 137 -11.96 -2.65 -2.07
N LEU A 138 -13.04 -1.93 -2.39
CA LEU A 138 -12.95 -0.74 -3.23
C LEU A 138 -12.24 0.42 -2.53
N VAL A 139 -12.36 0.54 -1.20
CA VAL A 139 -11.57 1.52 -0.44
C VAL A 139 -10.09 1.16 -0.47
N VAL A 140 -9.73 -0.11 -0.26
CA VAL A 140 -8.33 -0.58 -0.37
C VAL A 140 -7.77 -0.29 -1.77
N TYR A 141 -8.53 -0.61 -2.81
CA TYR A 141 -8.15 -0.32 -4.20
C TYR A 141 -7.87 1.17 -4.42
N GLN A 142 -8.77 2.05 -3.97
CA GLN A 142 -8.60 3.48 -4.17
C GLN A 142 -7.38 4.00 -3.41
N THR A 143 -7.28 3.67 -2.12
CA THR A 143 -6.17 4.10 -1.26
C THR A 143 -4.83 3.69 -1.85
N LEU A 144 -4.66 2.42 -2.21
CA LEU A 144 -3.37 1.92 -2.73
C LEU A 144 -3.07 2.41 -4.15
N THR A 145 -4.09 2.74 -4.95
CA THR A 145 -3.87 3.36 -6.26
C THR A 145 -3.24 4.74 -6.10
N GLU A 146 -3.80 5.56 -5.20
CA GLU A 146 -3.28 6.90 -4.88
C GLU A 146 -1.91 6.82 -4.18
N HIS A 147 -1.73 5.82 -3.32
CA HIS A 147 -0.49 5.55 -2.59
C HIS A 147 0.69 5.25 -3.53
N PHE A 148 0.55 4.24 -4.40
CA PHE A 148 1.59 3.86 -5.35
C PHE A 148 1.96 5.01 -6.30
N MET A 149 1.01 5.88 -6.65
CA MET A 149 1.33 7.07 -7.43
C MET A 149 2.25 8.04 -6.67
N LYS A 150 2.05 8.22 -5.36
CA LYS A 150 2.91 9.08 -4.53
C LYS A 150 4.29 8.47 -4.35
N GLU A 151 4.39 7.16 -4.22
CA GLU A 151 5.69 6.48 -4.18
C GLU A 151 6.50 6.70 -5.44
N GLU A 152 5.91 6.33 -6.56
CA GLU A 152 6.57 6.35 -7.86
C GLU A 152 6.96 7.77 -8.29
N GLN A 153 6.12 8.77 -7.98
CA GLN A 153 6.32 10.14 -8.45
C GLN A 153 7.01 11.05 -7.44
N ILE A 154 6.94 10.74 -6.14
CA ILE A 154 7.42 11.62 -5.08
C ILE A 154 8.44 10.89 -4.19
N LEU A 155 8.02 9.82 -3.51
CA LEU A 155 8.82 9.24 -2.44
C LEU A 155 10.08 8.54 -2.95
N PHE A 156 9.98 7.69 -3.97
CA PHE A 156 11.15 6.98 -4.52
C PHE A 156 12.13 7.94 -5.21
N PRO A 157 11.70 8.92 -6.04
CA PRO A 157 12.57 9.99 -6.52
C PRO A 157 13.29 10.75 -5.40
N MET A 158 12.58 11.05 -4.31
CA MET A 158 13.13 11.76 -3.17
C MET A 158 14.16 10.90 -2.42
N ALA A 159 13.85 9.62 -2.16
CA ALA A 159 14.75 8.68 -1.52
C ALA A 159 16.03 8.47 -2.34
N GLU A 160 15.90 8.33 -3.66
CA GLU A 160 17.05 8.19 -4.56
C GLU A 160 18.00 9.38 -4.50
N LYS A 161 17.48 10.59 -4.30
CA LYS A 161 18.29 11.82 -4.21
C LYS A 161 18.88 12.07 -2.83
N LEU A 162 18.13 11.76 -1.77
CA LEU A 162 18.52 12.08 -0.40
C LEU A 162 19.46 11.03 0.21
N LEU A 163 19.23 9.75 -0.06
CA LEU A 163 19.99 8.68 0.58
C LEU A 163 21.41 8.58 0.03
N SER A 164 22.37 8.42 0.94
CA SER A 164 23.77 8.17 0.59
C SER A 164 23.93 6.81 -0.11
N LYS A 165 25.11 6.57 -0.69
CA LYS A 165 25.41 5.27 -1.30
C LYS A 165 25.37 4.14 -0.25
N GLU A 166 25.92 4.39 0.94
CA GLU A 166 25.96 3.45 2.06
C GLU A 166 24.55 3.18 2.61
N GLU A 167 23.70 4.21 2.67
CA GLU A 167 22.30 4.06 3.05
C GLU A 167 21.52 3.20 2.04
N LYS A 168 21.74 3.39 0.75
CA LYS A 168 21.14 2.56 -0.31
C LYS A 168 21.59 1.11 -0.26
N GLU A 169 22.87 0.85 0.03
CA GLU A 169 23.38 -0.50 0.28
C GLU A 169 22.72 -1.12 1.53
N THR A 170 22.55 -0.32 2.59
CA THR A 170 21.88 -0.75 3.82
C THR A 170 20.40 -1.10 3.59
N LEU A 171 19.67 -0.33 2.77
CA LEU A 171 18.28 -0.65 2.41
C LEU A 171 18.18 -2.05 1.81
N LYS A 172 19.03 -2.34 0.82
CA LYS A 172 19.07 -3.65 0.16
C LYS A 172 19.31 -4.77 1.17
N ASP A 173 20.33 -4.63 2.02
CA ASP A 173 20.67 -5.66 2.99
C ASP A 173 19.54 -5.91 4.00
N GLN A 174 18.82 -4.87 4.40
CA GLN A 174 17.69 -4.98 5.33
C GLN A 174 16.44 -5.58 4.66
N PHE A 175 16.16 -5.27 3.39
CA PHE A 175 15.06 -5.90 2.64
C PHE A 175 15.22 -7.42 2.59
N LEU A 176 16.46 -7.92 2.42
CA LEU A 176 16.76 -9.35 2.44
C LEU A 176 16.46 -10.04 3.79
N GLN A 177 16.38 -9.27 4.89
CA GLN A 177 16.02 -9.80 6.20
C GLN A 177 14.52 -9.85 6.43
N ILE A 178 13.72 -9.08 5.67
CA ILE A 178 12.27 -9.15 5.76
C ILE A 178 11.81 -10.45 5.11
N LYS A 179 11.26 -11.34 5.93
CA LYS A 179 10.71 -12.62 5.49
C LYS A 179 9.20 -12.61 5.64
N ILE A 180 8.54 -13.30 4.72
CA ILE A 180 7.13 -13.66 4.87
C ILE A 180 7.00 -14.47 6.16
N SER A 181 6.31 -13.91 7.15
CA SER A 181 5.77 -14.71 8.25
C SER A 181 4.65 -15.55 7.64
N MET A 182 4.96 -16.81 7.31
CA MET A 182 3.93 -17.75 6.84
C MET A 182 2.95 -17.96 7.99
N ILE A 183 1.75 -17.39 7.87
CA ILE A 183 0.59 -17.70 8.70
C ILE A 183 -0.05 -19.00 8.22
#